data_AF-A0A2V8XS54-F1
#
_entry.id   AF-A0A2V8XS54-F1
#
_cell.length_a   1.000
_cell.length_b   1.000
_cell.length_c   1.000
_cell.angle_alpha   90.00
_cell.angle_beta   90.00
_cell.angle_gamma   90.00
#
_symmetry.space_group_name_H-M   'P 1'
#
loop_
_entity.id
_entity.type
_entity.pdbx_description
1 polymer ?
#
loop_
_entity_poly.entity_id
_entity_poly.type
_entity_poly.pdbx_seq_one_letter_code
_entity_poly.pdbx_strand_id
1 'polypeptide(L)'
;MRERSRKVERKKRQRYGNEFRRQAVERMNACDNIVALARELGVGRRLLYVWRDRFDETDPPPQRSRELILRKQILKLKRLLANKILEVDFFRRALQRVGARRPRRNSLGDEASTKKYEERCHCKVT
;
A
#
# COMPACT_ATOMS: atom_id res chain seq x y z
N MET A 1 -1.37 -37.66 -38.45
CA MET A 1 0.10 -37.65 -38.19
C MET A 1 0.44 -36.41 -37.39
N ARG A 2 1.01 -36.40 -36.19
CA ARG A 2 1.52 -37.44 -35.28
C ARG A 2 1.12 -37.00 -33.86
N GLU A 3 0.40 -37.85 -33.14
CA GLU A 3 0.27 -37.73 -31.70
C GLU A 3 1.65 -37.84 -31.06
N ARG A 4 1.97 -36.91 -30.14
CA ARG A 4 3.06 -37.09 -29.18
C ARG A 4 2.50 -36.92 -27.78
N SER A 5 1.57 -37.80 -27.43
CA SER A 5 1.25 -38.11 -26.04
C SER A 5 2.45 -38.82 -25.41
N ARG A 6 3.42 -38.05 -24.91
CA ARG A 6 4.41 -38.55 -23.94
C ARG A 6 3.86 -38.27 -22.55
N LYS A 7 3.24 -39.27 -21.93
CA LYS A 7 2.96 -39.29 -20.49
C LYS A 7 4.30 -39.09 -19.76
N VAL A 8 4.52 -37.88 -19.22
CA VAL A 8 5.70 -37.62 -18.39
C VAL A 8 5.36 -38.09 -16.99
N GLU A 9 5.88 -39.27 -16.66
CA GLU A 9 5.84 -39.81 -15.31
C GLU A 9 6.45 -38.80 -14.34
N ARG A 10 5.64 -38.32 -13.39
CA ARG A 10 6.05 -37.30 -12.43
C ARG A 10 6.97 -37.93 -11.40
N LYS A 11 8.28 -37.94 -11.68
CA LYS A 11 9.31 -38.30 -10.69
C LYS A 11 9.09 -37.47 -9.42
N LYS A 12 9.15 -38.14 -8.27
CA LYS A 12 9.11 -37.54 -6.92
C LYS A 12 10.02 -36.32 -6.93
N ARG A 13 9.55 -35.20 -6.35
CA ARG A 13 10.29 -33.93 -6.33
C ARG A 13 11.64 -34.15 -5.66
N GLN A 14 12.70 -34.43 -6.43
CA GLN A 14 14.06 -34.53 -5.93
C GLN A 14 14.35 -33.21 -5.22
N ARG A 15 14.52 -33.26 -3.90
CA ARG A 15 14.76 -32.06 -3.10
C ARG A 15 16.25 -31.73 -3.21
N TYR A 16 16.61 -31.02 -4.28
CA TYR A 16 17.98 -30.53 -4.45
C TYR A 16 18.34 -29.61 -3.28
N GLY A 17 19.52 -29.82 -2.67
CA GLY A 17 20.05 -28.96 -1.61
C GLY A 17 20.37 -27.55 -2.10
N ASN A 18 20.37 -26.56 -1.21
CA ASN A 18 20.56 -25.16 -1.59
C ASN A 18 21.95 -24.87 -2.18
N GLU A 19 22.99 -25.55 -1.72
CA GLU A 19 24.36 -25.43 -2.25
C GLU A 19 24.43 -25.88 -3.71
N PHE A 20 23.84 -27.05 -4.01
CA PHE A 20 23.76 -27.56 -5.37
C PHE A 20 23.00 -26.59 -6.30
N ARG A 21 21.89 -26.01 -5.82
CA ARG A 21 21.14 -25.02 -6.61
C ARG A 21 21.97 -23.78 -6.90
N ARG A 22 22.74 -23.30 -5.92
CA ARG A 22 23.61 -22.13 -6.08
C ARG A 22 24.72 -22.41 -7.10
N GLN A 23 25.42 -23.53 -6.96
CA GLN A 23 26.48 -23.93 -7.90
C GLN A 23 25.95 -24.16 -9.32
N ALA A 24 24.74 -24.72 -9.46
CA ALA A 24 24.09 -24.90 -10.75
C ALA A 24 23.74 -23.55 -11.42
N VAL A 25 23.30 -22.55 -10.65
CA VAL A 25 23.01 -21.20 -11.16
C VAL A 25 24.30 -20.47 -11.52
N GLU A 26 25.36 -20.59 -10.73
CA GLU A 26 26.67 -20.02 -11.04
C GLU A 26 27.24 -20.57 -12.36
N ARG A 27 27.20 -21.90 -12.55
CA ARG A 27 27.58 -22.52 -13.84
C ARG A 27 26.66 -22.08 -14.98
N MET A 28 25.36 -21.89 -14.72
CA MET A 28 24.43 -21.40 -15.74
C MET A 28 24.76 -19.97 -16.21
N ASN A 29 25.24 -19.12 -15.31
CA ASN A 29 25.65 -17.76 -15.65
C ASN A 29 26.98 -17.71 -16.42
N ALA A 30 27.85 -18.71 -16.24
CA ALA A 30 29.14 -18.80 -16.93
C ALA A 30 29.10 -19.58 -18.26
N CYS A 31 28.06 -20.38 -18.52
CA CYS A 31 27.98 -21.23 -19.71
C CYS A 31 27.07 -20.66 -20.81
N ASP A 32 27.52 -20.70 -22.07
CA ASP A 32 26.71 -20.30 -23.23
C ASP A 32 25.61 -21.32 -23.59
N ASN A 33 25.82 -22.61 -23.26
CA ASN A 33 24.88 -23.68 -23.61
C ASN A 33 24.21 -24.32 -22.38
N ILE A 34 23.08 -23.71 -21.98
CA ILE A 34 22.27 -24.16 -20.84
C ILE A 34 21.63 -25.55 -21.09
N VAL A 35 21.45 -25.96 -22.35
CA VAL A 35 20.85 -27.28 -22.67
C VAL A 35 21.86 -28.41 -22.39
N ALA A 36 23.14 -28.19 -22.69
CA ALA A 36 24.20 -29.12 -22.33
C ALA A 36 24.34 -29.20 -20.80
N LEU A 37 24.38 -28.06 -20.11
CA LEU A 37 24.44 -27.99 -18.64
C LEU A 37 23.27 -28.73 -17.96
N ALA A 38 22.05 -28.57 -18.48
CA ALA A 38 20.87 -29.26 -17.98
C ALA A 38 21.00 -30.80 -18.09
N ARG A 39 21.62 -31.28 -19.18
CA ARG A 39 21.89 -32.72 -19.38
C ARG A 39 22.99 -33.20 -18.44
N GLU A 40 24.07 -32.45 -18.29
CA GLU A 40 25.18 -32.76 -17.38
C GLU A 40 24.72 -32.87 -15.92
N LEU A 41 23.92 -31.91 -15.46
CA LEU A 41 23.41 -31.87 -14.09
C LEU A 41 22.20 -32.80 -13.87
N GLY A 42 21.62 -33.36 -14.94
CA GLY A 42 20.37 -34.12 -14.88
C GLY A 42 19.17 -33.29 -14.40
N VAL A 43 19.24 -31.95 -14.55
CA VAL A 43 18.23 -30.99 -14.11
C VAL A 43 17.52 -30.40 -15.31
N GLY A 44 16.20 -30.36 -15.30
CA GLY A 44 15.45 -29.71 -16.38
C GLY A 44 15.74 -28.21 -16.46
N ARG A 45 15.96 -27.67 -17.67
CA ARG A 45 16.25 -26.25 -17.93
C ARG A 45 15.30 -25.28 -17.22
N ARG A 46 14.00 -25.61 -17.17
CA ARG A 46 12.99 -24.80 -16.48
C ARG A 46 13.29 -24.64 -14.99
N LEU A 47 13.85 -25.66 -14.35
CA LEU A 47 14.16 -25.65 -12.93
C LEU A 47 15.40 -24.78 -12.63
N LEU A 48 16.39 -24.78 -13.52
CA LEU A 48 17.55 -23.88 -13.42
C LEU A 48 17.14 -22.41 -13.48
N TYR A 49 16.25 -22.04 -14.39
CA TYR A 49 15.69 -20.68 -14.44
C TYR A 49 14.91 -20.32 -13.18
N VAL A 50 14.06 -21.23 -12.67
CA VAL A 50 13.34 -21.01 -11.39
C VAL A 50 14.30 -20.82 -10.22
N TRP A 51 15.45 -21.51 -10.20
CA TRP A 51 16.46 -21.30 -9.17
C TRP A 51 17.14 -19.95 -9.31
N ARG A 52 17.54 -19.56 -10.52
CA ARG A 52 18.13 -18.25 -10.79
C ARG A 52 17.16 -17.14 -10.40
N ASP A 53 15.92 -17.18 -10.86
CA ASP A 53 14.92 -16.15 -10.56
C ASP A 53 14.70 -16.00 -9.03
N ARG A 54 14.76 -17.10 -8.28
CA ARG A 54 14.67 -17.05 -6.80
C ARG A 54 15.91 -16.44 -6.13
N PHE A 55 17.09 -16.61 -6.72
CA PHE A 55 18.31 -15.95 -6.24
C PHE A 55 18.36 -14.48 -6.70
N ASP A 56 17.93 -14.18 -7.93
CA ASP A 56 17.80 -12.83 -8.48
C ASP A 56 16.75 -12.01 -7.71
N GLU A 57 15.67 -12.63 -7.20
CA GLU A 57 14.73 -11.96 -6.27
C GLU A 57 15.42 -11.47 -4.98
N THR A 58 16.53 -12.11 -4.60
CA THR A 58 17.35 -11.68 -3.45
C THR A 58 18.31 -10.55 -3.85
N ASP A 59 18.71 -10.50 -5.11
CA ASP A 59 19.52 -9.41 -5.64
C ASP A 59 18.65 -8.18 -5.91
N PRO A 60 19.06 -6.99 -5.45
CA PRO A 60 18.31 -5.77 -5.72
C PRO A 60 18.19 -5.57 -7.24
N PRO A 61 17.02 -5.15 -7.74
CA PRO A 61 16.81 -4.96 -9.16
C PRO A 61 17.84 -3.92 -9.67
N PRO A 62 18.32 -4.05 -10.92
CA PRO A 62 19.47 -3.30 -11.42
C PRO A 62 19.32 -1.82 -11.06
N GLN A 63 20.38 -1.18 -10.55
CA GLN A 63 20.34 0.11 -9.84
C GLN A 63 19.44 1.18 -10.50
N ARG A 64 19.43 1.22 -11.84
CA ARG A 64 18.57 2.09 -12.67
C ARG A 64 17.06 1.81 -12.51
N SER A 65 16.65 0.55 -12.42
CA SER A 65 15.26 0.15 -12.19
C SER A 65 14.78 0.51 -10.78
N ARG A 66 15.64 0.31 -9.76
CA ARG A 66 15.37 0.73 -8.38
C ARG A 66 15.18 2.24 -8.28
N GLU A 67 16.07 3.00 -8.91
CA GLU A 67 16.01 4.45 -8.93
C GLU A 67 14.70 4.96 -9.54
N LEU A 68 14.24 4.37 -10.65
CA LEU A 68 12.96 4.73 -11.28
C LEU A 68 11.75 4.47 -10.36
N ILE A 69 11.75 3.34 -9.64
CA ILE A 69 10.70 3.00 -8.68
C ILE A 69 10.69 4.03 -7.53
N LEU A 70 11.85 4.33 -6.96
CA LEU A 70 11.99 5.31 -5.89
C LEU A 70 11.56 6.71 -6.35
N ARG A 71 11.96 7.15 -7.54
CA ARG A 71 11.54 8.44 -8.12
C ARG A 71 10.02 8.53 -8.27
N LYS A 72 9.36 7.47 -8.74
CA LYS A 72 7.88 7.42 -8.83
C LYS A 72 7.22 7.53 -7.46
N GLN A 73 7.75 6.84 -6.46
CA GLN A 73 7.24 6.89 -5.09
C GLN A 73 7.41 8.29 -4.48
N ILE A 74 8.58 8.91 -4.65
CA ILE A 74 8.84 10.29 -4.19
C ILE A 74 7.85 11.26 -4.83
N LEU A 75 7.61 11.15 -6.14
CA LEU A 75 6.65 12.01 -6.83
C LEU A 75 5.22 11.83 -6.27
N LYS A 76 4.80 10.58 -6.04
CA LYS A 76 3.50 10.28 -5.45
C LYS A 76 3.36 10.87 -4.04
N LEU A 77 4.38 10.69 -3.21
CA LEU A 77 4.39 11.21 -1.84
C LEU A 77 4.38 12.73 -1.82
N LYS A 78 5.17 13.40 -2.66
CA LYS A 78 5.16 14.86 -2.79
C LYS A 78 3.78 15.41 -3.15
N ARG A 79 3.07 14.75 -4.08
CA ARG A 79 1.70 15.13 -4.46
C ARG A 79 0.71 14.96 -3.30
N LEU A 80 0.75 13.81 -2.61
CA LEU A 80 -0.13 13.56 -1.48
C LEU A 80 0.13 14.54 -0.33
N LEU A 81 1.39 14.85 -0.06
CA LEU A 81 1.77 15.84 0.95
C LEU A 81 1.23 17.23 0.59
N ALA A 82 1.43 17.68 -0.66
CA ALA A 82 0.89 18.96 -1.11
C ALA A 82 -0.63 19.02 -0.97
N ASN A 83 -1.35 17.96 -1.36
CA ASN A 83 -2.80 17.89 -1.17
C ASN A 83 -3.21 18.00 0.30
N LYS A 84 -2.51 17.29 1.19
CA LYS A 84 -2.81 17.33 2.63
C LYS A 84 -2.51 18.69 3.26
N ILE A 85 -1.45 19.37 2.82
CA ILE A 85 -1.16 20.75 3.25
C ILE A 85 -2.32 21.68 2.87
N LEU A 86 -2.79 21.60 1.62
CA LEU A 86 -3.91 22.41 1.15
C LEU A 86 -5.21 22.12 1.91
N GLU A 87 -5.52 20.84 2.14
CA GLU A 87 -6.68 20.43 2.95
C GLU A 87 -6.62 21.03 4.37
N VAL A 88 -5.49 20.87 5.05
CA VAL A 88 -5.30 21.39 6.42
C VAL A 88 -5.42 22.91 6.46
N ASP A 89 -4.81 23.62 5.51
CA ASP A 89 -4.91 25.08 5.42
C ASP A 89 -6.34 25.54 5.14
N PHE A 90 -7.05 24.85 4.25
CA PHE A 90 -8.46 25.10 3.96
C PHE A 90 -9.31 24.94 5.23
N PHE A 91 -9.17 23.83 5.96
CA PHE A 91 -9.94 23.58 7.18
C PHE A 91 -9.59 24.58 8.28
N ARG A 92 -8.31 24.93 8.45
CA ARG A 92 -7.89 25.96 9.42
C ARG A 92 -8.60 27.28 9.16
N ARG A 93 -8.61 27.74 7.90
CA ARG A 93 -9.26 28.99 7.52
C ARG A 93 -10.79 28.93 7.67
N ALA A 94 -11.41 27.80 7.30
CA ALA A 94 -12.85 27.61 7.43
C ALA A 94 -13.29 27.63 8.91
N LEU A 95 -12.58 26.91 9.78
CA LEU A 95 -12.87 26.87 11.22
C LEU A 95 -12.64 28.22 11.90
N GLN A 96 -11.60 28.97 11.52
CA GLN A 96 -11.42 30.35 12.01
C GLN A 96 -12.61 31.24 11.68
N ARG A 97 -13.16 31.15 10.47
CA ARG A 97 -14.34 31.93 10.06
C ARG A 97 -15.60 31.52 10.83
N VAL A 98 -15.82 30.22 11.05
CA VAL A 98 -16.96 29.73 11.83
C VAL A 98 -16.83 30.11 13.30
N GLY A 99 -15.63 30.01 13.87
CA GLY A 99 -15.33 30.45 15.23
C GLY A 99 -15.53 31.95 15.42
N ALA A 100 -15.05 32.76 14.47
CA ALA A 100 -15.26 34.22 14.49
C ALA A 100 -16.74 34.61 14.33
N ARG A 101 -17.53 33.80 13.62
CA ARG A 101 -18.99 33.99 13.48
C ARG A 101 -19.80 33.49 14.67
N ARG A 102 -19.20 32.73 15.59
CA ARG A 102 -19.87 32.29 16.81
C ARG A 102 -19.59 33.35 17.88
N PRO A 103 -20.55 34.22 18.24
CA PRO A 103 -20.35 35.13 19.37
C PRO A 103 -20.05 34.29 20.61
N ARG A 104 -19.15 34.77 21.49
CA ARG A 104 -19.08 34.23 22.85
C ARG A 104 -20.49 34.35 23.44
N ARG A 105 -21.09 33.24 23.88
CA ARG A 105 -22.22 33.26 24.83
C ARG A 105 -21.71 33.75 26.18
N ASN A 106 -21.26 34.99 26.22
CA ASN A 106 -20.89 35.72 27.42
C ASN A 106 -21.54 37.10 27.32
N SER A 107 -22.87 37.12 27.24
CA SER A 107 -23.65 38.26 27.69
C SER A 107 -24.59 37.73 28.75
N LEU A 108 -24.37 38.23 29.96
CA LEU A 108 -25.13 37.98 31.16
C LEU A 108 -26.63 38.03 30.88
N GLY A 109 -27.37 37.11 31.50
CA GLY A 109 -28.81 37.25 31.64
C GLY A 109 -29.09 38.39 32.62
N ASP A 110 -28.94 39.63 32.18
CA ASP A 110 -29.39 40.79 32.91
C ASP A 110 -30.89 41.01 32.64
N GLU A 111 -31.65 40.87 33.73
CA GLU A 111 -33.01 41.36 34.00
C GLU A 111 -33.97 41.50 32.80
N ALA A 112 -34.71 40.42 32.52
CA ALA A 112 -36.06 40.57 32.00
C ALA A 112 -36.98 41.06 33.14
N SER A 113 -36.93 42.36 33.46
CA SER A 113 -37.93 43.03 34.29
C SER A 113 -39.26 43.07 33.53
N THR A 114 -40.05 42.01 33.64
CA THR A 114 -41.44 42.00 33.15
C THR A 114 -42.30 42.78 34.14
N LYS A 115 -42.69 44.00 33.73
CA LYS A 115 -43.69 44.81 34.43
C LYS A 115 -45.07 44.12 34.39
N LYS A 116 -45.78 44.30 35.51
CA LYS A 116 -47.18 43.97 35.83
C LYS A 116 -48.11 43.78 34.63
N TYR A 117 -48.84 42.67 34.65
CA TYR A 117 -50.27 42.68 34.35
C TYR A 117 -51.03 42.00 35.49
N GLU A 118 -51.91 42.78 36.09
CA GLU A 118 -52.94 42.41 37.05
C GLU A 118 -54.13 41.92 36.24
N GLU A 119 -54.71 40.76 36.61
CA GLU A 119 -56.14 40.41 36.55
C GLU A 119 -56.33 38.90 36.52
N ARG A 120 -56.84 38.32 37.62
CA ARG A 120 -58.21 37.77 37.62
C ARG A 120 -58.62 37.38 39.04
N CYS A 121 -59.56 38.13 39.59
CA CYS A 121 -60.25 37.81 40.83
C CYS A 121 -61.04 36.49 40.70
N HIS A 122 -60.96 35.66 41.74
CA HIS A 122 -61.73 34.43 41.86
C HIS A 122 -63.19 34.73 42.22
N CYS A 123 -64.12 34.40 41.33
CA CYS A 123 -65.51 34.21 41.71
C CYS A 123 -65.65 32.84 42.37
N LYS A 124 -65.92 32.82 43.68
CA LYS A 124 -66.28 31.61 44.42
C LYS A 124 -67.63 31.11 43.93
N VAL A 125 -67.72 29.81 43.69
CA VAL A 125 -68.98 29.07 43.57
C VAL A 125 -69.12 28.24 44.84
N THR A 126 -70.32 28.32 45.43
CA THR A 126 -70.85 27.70 46.67
C THR A 126 -70.26 28.16 48.00
#